data_AF-A0AAJ4X8Q4-F1
#
_entry.id   AF-A0AAJ4X8Q4-F1
#
_cell.length_a   1.000
_cell.length_b   1.000
_cell.length_c   1.000
_cell.angle_alpha   90.00
_cell.angle_beta   90.00
_cell.angle_gamma   90.00
#
_symmetry.space_group_name_H-M   'P 1'
#
loop_
_entity.id
_entity.type
_entity.pdbx_description
1 polymer ?
#
loop_
_entity_poly.entity_id
_entity_poly.type
_entity_poly.pdbx_seq_one_letter_code
_entity_poly.pdbx_strand_id
1 'polypeptide(L)'
;MKFTLNLKNPLFYVFPLLFIYSCTEDPIDPEEKEDPDKSMVYKFDRFELVNAKLYVGSKDGAVDKSESFNPNSYFTTSFGKESKLSYFKYDSLMVKRDTLTEFPNKYESNVFGFKVGEKDSLFRWNIYADFWQYYGTYPSTKEEIIYESNYSRLIKKRKEASFYLDNQSEGLVSDKDFFWGNTYHFPSKDDMTETTDTLAYANVKYYYKLIKK
;
A
#
# COMPACT_ATOMS: atom_id res chain seq x y z
N MET A 1 -10.35 -53.80 -66.08
CA MET A 1 -9.32 -54.61 -65.38
C MET A 1 -9.57 -54.47 -63.88
N LYS A 2 -10.01 -55.54 -63.20
CA LYS A 2 -10.36 -55.52 -61.76
C LYS A 2 -9.09 -55.76 -60.94
N PHE A 3 -8.70 -54.82 -60.09
CA PHE A 3 -7.63 -55.03 -59.11
C PHE A 3 -8.24 -55.65 -57.84
N THR A 4 -7.99 -56.94 -57.63
CA THR A 4 -8.19 -57.62 -56.35
C THR A 4 -6.95 -57.42 -55.48
N LEU A 5 -7.06 -56.67 -54.39
CA LEU A 5 -6.02 -56.57 -53.37
C LEU A 5 -6.08 -57.80 -52.45
N ASN A 6 -4.98 -58.54 -52.41
CA ASN A 6 -4.81 -59.74 -51.60
C ASN A 6 -4.19 -59.33 -50.25
N LEU A 7 -5.02 -59.23 -49.20
CA LEU A 7 -4.59 -58.84 -47.85
C LEU A 7 -4.06 -60.08 -47.11
N LYS A 8 -2.76 -60.36 -47.23
CA LYS A 8 -2.04 -61.29 -46.36
C LYS A 8 -0.76 -60.64 -45.84
N ASN A 9 -0.92 -59.69 -44.93
CA ASN A 9 0.20 -59.24 -44.11
C ASN A 9 -0.31 -58.86 -42.70
N PRO A 10 0.03 -59.64 -41.65
CA PRO A 10 -0.50 -59.43 -40.30
C PRO A 10 0.07 -58.19 -39.58
N LEU A 11 1.00 -57.45 -40.20
CA LEU A 11 1.58 -56.23 -39.63
C LEU A 11 0.64 -55.00 -39.62
N PHE A 12 -0.52 -55.07 -40.29
CA PHE A 12 -1.46 -53.94 -40.32
C PHE A 12 -2.40 -53.85 -39.10
N TYR A 13 -2.38 -54.85 -38.19
CA TYR A 13 -3.28 -54.90 -37.04
C TYR A 13 -2.69 -54.37 -35.72
N VAL A 14 -1.43 -53.93 -35.70
CA VAL A 14 -0.77 -53.47 -34.45
C VAL A 14 -0.86 -51.94 -34.26
N PHE A 15 -1.31 -51.19 -35.27
CA PHE A 15 -1.33 -49.73 -35.19
C PHE A 15 -2.54 -49.05 -34.50
N PRO A 16 -3.72 -49.66 -34.27
CA PRO A 16 -4.80 -48.96 -33.56
C PRO A 16 -4.81 -49.19 -32.04
N LEU A 17 -3.96 -50.06 -31.49
CA LEU A 17 -3.93 -50.37 -30.05
C LEU A 17 -2.97 -49.50 -29.21
N LEU A 18 -2.13 -48.69 -29.85
CA LEU A 18 -1.21 -47.75 -29.16
C LEU A 18 -1.80 -46.35 -28.94
N PHE A 19 -3.03 -46.08 -29.40
CA PHE A 19 -3.69 -44.78 -29.23
C PHE A 19 -4.71 -44.71 -28.07
N ILE A 20 -4.89 -45.80 -27.30
CA ILE A 20 -5.92 -45.87 -26.23
C ILE A 20 -5.30 -45.73 -24.82
N TYR A 21 -3.97 -45.57 -24.71
CA TYR A 21 -3.25 -45.57 -23.42
C TYR A 21 -2.27 -44.40 -23.22
N SER A 22 -2.56 -43.22 -23.76
CA SER A 22 -1.79 -42.01 -23.40
C SER A 22 -2.71 -40.80 -23.23
N CYS A 23 -2.61 -40.19 -22.05
CA CYS A 23 -3.31 -38.99 -21.57
C CYS A 23 -4.77 -39.18 -21.16
N THR A 24 -5.00 -39.94 -20.09
CA THR A 24 -5.87 -39.43 -19.03
C THR A 24 -5.07 -38.38 -18.26
N GLU A 25 -4.96 -37.17 -18.82
CA GLU A 25 -4.77 -36.00 -17.96
C GLU A 25 -6.12 -35.77 -17.30
N ASP A 26 -6.13 -35.69 -15.97
CA ASP A 26 -7.27 -35.17 -15.22
C ASP A 26 -7.75 -33.90 -15.92
N PRO A 27 -9.07 -33.64 -16.03
CA PRO A 27 -9.52 -32.33 -16.45
C PRO A 27 -8.98 -31.35 -15.41
N ILE A 28 -7.87 -30.69 -15.74
CA ILE A 28 -7.46 -29.46 -15.11
C ILE A 28 -8.65 -28.55 -15.37
N ASP A 29 -9.49 -28.39 -14.34
CA ASP A 29 -10.55 -27.41 -14.33
C ASP A 29 -9.89 -26.13 -14.86
N PRO A 30 -10.34 -25.57 -16.00
CA PRO A 30 -9.63 -24.46 -16.60
C PRO A 30 -9.52 -23.40 -15.52
N GLU A 31 -8.29 -23.10 -15.08
CA GLU A 31 -8.03 -22.01 -14.14
C GLU A 31 -8.91 -20.87 -14.59
N GLU A 32 -9.88 -20.51 -13.74
CA GLU A 32 -10.91 -19.54 -14.06
C GLU A 32 -10.17 -18.32 -14.60
N LYS A 33 -10.17 -18.14 -15.94
CA LYS A 33 -9.40 -17.07 -16.56
C LYS A 33 -9.88 -15.79 -15.91
N GLU A 34 -9.02 -15.16 -15.11
CA GLU A 34 -9.36 -13.91 -14.42
C GLU A 34 -9.89 -12.96 -15.50
N ASP A 35 -11.19 -12.70 -15.47
CA ASP A 35 -11.81 -11.73 -16.35
C ASP A 35 -11.17 -10.36 -16.01
N PRO A 36 -10.42 -9.74 -16.92
CA PRO A 36 -9.73 -8.48 -16.65
C PRO A 36 -10.71 -7.35 -16.31
N ASP A 37 -11.99 -7.51 -16.63
CA ASP A 37 -13.06 -6.56 -16.30
C ASP A 37 -13.75 -6.85 -14.96
N LYS A 38 -13.46 -7.98 -14.30
CA LYS A 38 -13.99 -8.34 -12.98
C LYS A 38 -13.34 -7.49 -11.91
N SER A 39 -14.11 -6.57 -11.33
CA SER A 39 -13.66 -5.74 -10.22
C SER A 39 -13.39 -6.58 -8.97
N MET A 40 -12.18 -6.50 -8.43
CA MET A 40 -11.80 -7.06 -7.13
C MET A 40 -12.08 -6.03 -6.04
N VAL A 41 -12.72 -6.45 -4.94
CA VAL A 41 -13.05 -5.55 -3.82
C VAL A 41 -12.31 -6.02 -2.58
N TYR A 42 -11.55 -5.11 -1.98
CA TYR A 42 -10.80 -5.35 -0.76
C TYR A 42 -11.44 -4.58 0.39
N LYS A 43 -11.63 -5.22 1.54
CA LYS A 43 -12.11 -4.55 2.77
C LYS A 43 -10.97 -4.32 3.73
N PHE A 44 -11.04 -3.21 4.45
CA PHE A 44 -10.13 -2.97 5.56
C PHE A 44 -10.19 -4.15 6.55
N ASP A 45 -9.02 -4.69 6.89
CA ASP A 45 -8.87 -5.79 7.83
C ASP A 45 -8.26 -5.29 9.14
N ARG A 46 -7.08 -4.68 9.05
CA ARG A 46 -6.31 -4.22 10.21
C ARG A 46 -5.36 -3.09 9.83
N PHE A 47 -4.87 -2.38 10.83
CA PHE A 47 -3.72 -1.50 10.66
C PHE A 47 -2.62 -1.89 11.66
N GLU A 48 -1.39 -1.56 11.30
CA GLU A 48 -0.20 -1.80 12.10
C GLU A 48 0.57 -0.50 12.25
N LEU A 49 0.98 -0.18 13.48
CA LEU A 49 1.95 0.87 13.74
C LEU A 49 3.36 0.30 13.52
N VAL A 50 4.01 0.71 12.43
CA VAL A 50 5.34 0.21 12.05
C VAL A 50 6.41 0.80 12.96
N ASN A 51 6.41 2.12 13.10
CA ASN A 51 7.24 2.81 14.08
C ASN A 51 6.62 4.16 14.44
N ALA A 52 7.07 4.69 15.58
CA ALA A 52 6.74 6.04 15.99
C ALA A 52 7.90 6.64 16.76
N LYS A 53 8.14 7.94 16.55
CA LYS A 53 9.15 8.69 17.27
C LYS A 53 8.61 10.01 17.78
N LEU A 54 9.09 10.42 18.94
CA LEU A 54 8.88 11.74 19.51
C LEU A 54 10.23 12.30 19.97
N TYR A 55 10.59 13.45 19.43
CA TYR A 55 11.72 14.27 19.85
C TYR A 55 11.20 15.54 20.51
N VAL A 56 11.73 15.86 21.68
CA VAL A 56 11.39 17.08 22.43
C VAL A 56 12.65 17.90 22.62
N GLY A 57 12.57 19.20 22.37
CA GLY A 57 13.72 20.08 22.50
C GLY A 57 14.21 20.24 23.95
N SER A 58 15.49 20.53 24.08
CA SER A 58 16.15 20.80 25.36
C SER A 58 17.34 21.72 25.13
N LYS A 59 17.94 22.26 26.20
CA LYS A 59 19.09 23.17 26.07
C LYS A 59 20.27 22.58 25.29
N ASP A 60 20.40 21.25 25.28
CA ASP A 60 21.47 20.51 24.61
C ASP A 60 21.00 19.86 23.28
N GLY A 61 19.84 20.26 22.77
CA GLY A 61 19.22 19.69 21.57
C GLY A 61 18.10 18.68 21.88
N ALA A 62 17.66 17.95 20.86
CA ALA A 62 16.52 17.05 20.95
C ALA A 62 16.78 15.83 21.84
N VAL A 63 15.84 15.53 22.73
CA VAL A 63 15.80 14.30 23.52
C VAL A 63 14.77 13.34 22.93
N ASP A 64 15.16 12.09 22.68
CA ASP A 64 14.22 11.03 22.28
C ASP A 64 13.30 10.69 23.47
N LYS A 65 11.99 10.88 23.28
CA LYS A 65 10.93 10.59 24.25
C LYS A 65 9.96 9.53 23.72
N SER A 66 10.42 8.68 22.79
CA SER A 66 9.57 7.71 22.11
C SER A 66 9.09 6.57 23.01
N GLU A 67 9.81 6.23 24.08
CA GLU A 67 9.40 5.15 25.00
C GLU A 67 8.11 5.46 25.77
N SER A 68 7.87 6.73 26.10
CA SER A 68 6.65 7.19 26.78
C SER A 68 5.62 7.80 25.83
N PHE A 69 5.88 7.73 24.52
CA PHE A 69 5.04 8.31 23.49
C PHE A 69 3.90 7.37 23.12
N ASN A 70 2.66 7.86 23.19
CA ASN A 70 1.51 7.16 22.63
C ASN A 70 1.01 7.88 21.36
N PRO A 71 1.29 7.32 20.16
CA PRO A 71 0.88 7.96 18.90
C PRO A 71 -0.63 8.11 18.75
N ASN A 72 -1.41 7.17 19.29
CA ASN A 72 -2.87 7.18 19.15
C ASN A 72 -3.55 8.33 19.90
N SER A 73 -2.98 8.77 21.02
CA SER A 73 -3.48 9.93 21.77
C SER A 73 -2.85 11.25 21.33
N TYR A 74 -1.73 11.20 20.60
CA TYR A 74 -1.05 12.39 20.12
C TYR A 74 -1.58 12.87 18.78
N PHE A 75 -1.77 11.94 17.84
CA PHE A 75 -2.36 12.23 16.53
C PHE A 75 -3.88 12.06 16.60
N THR A 76 -4.59 13.04 17.16
CA THR A 76 -6.05 13.03 17.28
C THR A 76 -6.72 13.88 16.21
N THR A 77 -7.94 13.52 15.83
CA THR A 77 -8.78 14.34 14.95
C THR A 77 -9.17 15.65 15.65
N SER A 78 -9.67 16.64 14.90
CA SER A 78 -10.10 17.94 15.46
C SER A 78 -11.19 17.83 16.54
N PHE A 79 -11.88 16.68 16.61
CA PHE A 79 -12.88 16.39 17.64
C PHE A 79 -12.32 15.63 18.84
N GLY A 80 -11.01 15.33 18.87
CA GLY A 80 -10.26 14.79 20.01
C GLY A 80 -10.63 13.36 20.44
N LYS A 81 -11.62 12.73 19.78
CA LYS A 81 -12.20 11.46 20.22
C LYS A 81 -11.60 10.24 19.54
N GLU A 82 -10.95 10.41 18.38
CA GLU A 82 -10.43 9.30 17.58
C GLU A 82 -9.01 9.60 17.10
N SER A 83 -8.20 8.55 17.03
CA SER A 83 -6.84 8.59 16.49
C SER A 83 -6.90 8.82 14.99
N LYS A 84 -6.20 9.85 14.48
CA LYS A 84 -6.00 10.08 13.04
C LYS A 84 -5.48 8.82 12.36
N LEU A 85 -4.62 8.06 13.04
CA LEU A 85 -4.01 6.84 12.53
C LEU A 85 -5.06 5.77 12.17
N SER A 86 -6.17 5.68 12.91
CA SER A 86 -7.26 4.73 12.60
C SER A 86 -8.44 5.37 11.89
N TYR A 87 -8.55 6.70 11.92
CA TYR A 87 -9.66 7.45 11.34
C TYR A 87 -9.55 7.58 9.82
N PHE A 88 -8.39 7.98 9.29
CA PHE A 88 -8.22 8.30 7.87
C PHE A 88 -7.97 7.07 6.97
N LYS A 89 -8.29 5.87 7.44
CA LYS A 89 -8.28 4.65 6.61
C LYS A 89 -9.44 4.68 5.61
N TYR A 90 -9.29 3.97 4.50
CA TYR A 90 -10.41 3.67 3.62
C TYR A 90 -11.16 2.45 4.15
N ASP A 91 -12.48 2.40 3.95
CA ASP A 91 -13.29 1.24 4.36
C ASP A 91 -13.12 0.08 3.36
N SER A 92 -12.93 0.41 2.08
CA SER A 92 -12.68 -0.56 1.01
C SER A 92 -11.91 0.06 -0.15
N LEU A 93 -11.22 -0.81 -0.88
CA LEU A 93 -10.53 -0.48 -2.12
C LEU A 93 -11.11 -1.35 -3.25
N MET A 94 -11.21 -0.81 -4.45
CA MET A 94 -11.64 -1.57 -5.63
C MET A 94 -10.51 -1.58 -6.65
N VAL A 95 -10.17 -2.75 -7.21
CA VAL A 95 -9.20 -2.90 -8.29
C VAL A 95 -9.92 -3.36 -9.55
N LYS A 96 -9.65 -2.71 -10.69
CA LYS A 96 -10.16 -3.08 -12.02
C LYS A 96 -9.06 -2.86 -13.06
N ARG A 97 -8.76 -3.85 -13.92
CA ARG A 97 -7.71 -3.75 -14.96
C ARG A 97 -6.38 -3.19 -14.40
N ASP A 98 -5.93 -3.70 -13.26
CA ASP A 98 -4.72 -3.22 -12.53
C ASP A 98 -4.78 -1.75 -12.07
N THR A 99 -5.97 -1.15 -12.08
CA THR A 99 -6.26 0.21 -11.62
C THR A 99 -7.01 0.13 -10.29
N LEU A 100 -6.40 0.63 -9.21
CA LEU A 100 -7.07 0.80 -7.90
C LEU A 100 -8.02 2.01 -7.94
N THR A 101 -9.10 2.01 -7.18
CA THR A 101 -10.02 3.15 -7.05
C THR A 101 -10.49 3.24 -5.59
N GLU A 102 -10.41 4.45 -5.02
CA GLU A 102 -10.80 4.75 -3.64
C GLU A 102 -12.27 5.21 -3.54
N PHE A 103 -12.95 4.89 -2.44
CA PHE A 103 -14.30 5.39 -2.14
C PHE A 103 -14.35 6.06 -0.76
N PRO A 104 -14.22 7.40 -0.66
CA PRO A 104 -14.31 8.13 0.61
C PRO A 104 -15.76 8.45 1.03
N ASN A 105 -15.99 8.62 2.34
CA ASN A 105 -17.32 8.89 2.92
C ASN A 105 -17.80 10.37 2.82
N LYS A 106 -16.97 11.37 2.43
CA LYS A 106 -17.40 12.78 2.21
C LYS A 106 -16.56 13.55 1.18
N TYR A 107 -17.28 14.13 0.21
CA TYR A 107 -17.00 15.20 -0.79
C TYR A 107 -15.87 15.06 -1.84
N GLU A 108 -16.28 15.40 -3.07
CA GLU A 108 -15.61 15.42 -4.39
C GLU A 108 -14.92 14.13 -4.86
N SER A 109 -15.68 13.35 -5.61
CA SER A 109 -15.29 12.14 -6.31
C SER A 109 -14.16 12.41 -7.32
N ASN A 110 -12.92 12.25 -6.88
CA ASN A 110 -11.80 12.10 -7.78
C ASN A 110 -11.68 10.63 -8.20
N VAL A 111 -11.86 10.36 -9.49
CA VAL A 111 -11.54 9.06 -10.08
C VAL A 111 -10.02 9.02 -10.28
N PHE A 112 -9.30 8.45 -9.31
CA PHE A 112 -7.85 8.28 -9.42
C PHE A 112 -7.53 6.99 -10.18
N GLY A 113 -6.60 7.08 -11.13
CA GLY A 113 -6.00 5.92 -11.80
C GLY A 113 -4.67 5.54 -11.13
N PHE A 114 -4.46 4.25 -10.92
CA PHE A 114 -3.21 3.70 -10.38
C PHE A 114 -2.57 2.76 -11.40
N LYS A 115 -1.25 2.61 -11.32
CA LYS A 115 -0.48 1.65 -12.10
C LYS A 115 0.28 0.72 -11.16
N VAL A 116 0.16 -0.60 -11.35
CA VAL A 116 1.06 -1.59 -10.74
C VAL A 116 2.39 -1.50 -11.51
N GLY A 117 3.47 -1.06 -10.84
CA GLY A 117 4.82 -1.04 -11.38
C GLY A 117 5.55 -2.37 -11.19
N GLU A 118 6.78 -2.46 -11.69
CA GLU A 118 7.64 -3.65 -11.50
C GLU A 118 7.86 -3.94 -10.00
N LYS A 119 7.81 -5.22 -9.61
CA LYS A 119 7.96 -5.71 -8.22
C LYS A 119 6.86 -5.22 -7.26
N ASP A 120 5.61 -5.53 -7.59
CA ASP A 120 4.48 -5.42 -6.66
C ASP A 120 4.16 -3.99 -6.19
N SER A 121 4.74 -2.95 -6.79
CA SER A 121 4.59 -1.58 -6.30
C SER A 121 3.35 -0.91 -6.89
N LEU A 122 2.48 -0.33 -6.06
CA LEU A 122 1.34 0.47 -6.47
C LEU A 122 1.76 1.92 -6.64
N PHE A 123 1.41 2.53 -7.76
CA PHE A 123 1.64 3.95 -8.02
C PHE A 123 0.33 4.70 -8.27
N ARG A 124 0.14 5.85 -7.63
CA ARG A 124 -0.97 6.79 -7.83
C ARG A 124 -0.56 7.87 -8.83
N TRP A 125 -1.44 8.24 -9.77
CA TRP A 125 -1.22 9.43 -10.57
C TRP A 125 -1.53 10.71 -9.78
N ASN A 126 -0.52 11.55 -9.56
CA ASN A 126 -0.70 12.84 -8.89
C ASN A 126 -1.10 13.91 -9.92
N ILE A 127 -2.40 14.20 -10.01
CA ILE A 127 -2.96 15.17 -10.98
C ILE A 127 -2.48 16.62 -10.78
N TYR A 128 -1.95 16.96 -9.60
CA TYR A 128 -1.46 18.30 -9.30
C TYR A 128 0.01 18.50 -9.68
N ALA A 129 0.75 17.42 -9.90
CA ALA A 129 2.18 17.46 -10.13
C ALA A 129 2.65 16.61 -11.33
N ASP A 130 1.73 15.99 -12.07
CA ASP A 130 1.97 15.27 -13.33
C ASP A 130 3.02 14.14 -13.23
N PHE A 131 3.02 13.41 -12.10
CA PHE A 131 3.91 12.26 -11.88
C PHE A 131 3.23 11.08 -11.17
N TRP A 132 3.82 9.89 -11.27
CA TRP A 132 3.41 8.67 -10.56
C TRP A 132 4.04 8.59 -9.17
N GLN A 133 3.23 8.65 -8.12
CA GLN A 133 3.64 8.59 -6.72
C GLN A 133 3.54 7.16 -6.17
N TYR A 134 4.58 6.66 -5.49
CA TYR A 134 4.53 5.35 -4.83
C TYR A 134 3.48 5.35 -3.71
N TYR A 135 2.61 4.34 -3.72
CA TYR A 135 1.39 4.28 -2.92
C TYR A 135 1.30 3.04 -2.03
N GLY A 136 1.96 1.94 -2.37
CA GLY A 136 1.96 0.74 -1.54
C GLY A 136 2.40 -0.51 -2.29
N THR A 137 2.04 -1.69 -1.77
CA THR A 137 2.35 -2.96 -2.41
C THR A 137 1.12 -3.80 -2.71
N TYR A 138 1.11 -4.42 -3.88
CA TYR A 138 0.17 -5.41 -4.36
C TYR A 138 0.88 -6.77 -4.37
N PRO A 139 0.80 -7.55 -3.27
CA PRO A 139 1.51 -8.82 -3.13
C PRO A 139 1.16 -9.78 -4.26
N SER A 140 2.10 -10.63 -4.62
CA SER A 140 1.99 -11.62 -5.70
C SER A 140 0.75 -12.54 -5.62
N THR A 141 0.17 -12.74 -4.43
CA THR A 141 -1.03 -13.56 -4.24
C THR A 141 -2.34 -12.84 -4.54
N LYS A 142 -2.34 -11.52 -4.71
CA LYS A 142 -3.53 -10.65 -4.89
C LYS A 142 -4.57 -10.72 -3.76
N GLU A 143 -4.30 -11.42 -2.67
CA GLU A 143 -5.27 -11.62 -1.57
C GLU A 143 -5.31 -10.44 -0.58
N GLU A 144 -4.25 -9.64 -0.53
CA GLU A 144 -4.11 -8.51 0.38
C GLU A 144 -3.62 -7.26 -0.38
N ILE A 145 -3.93 -6.06 0.12
CA ILE A 145 -3.31 -4.80 -0.32
C ILE A 145 -2.76 -4.11 0.93
N ILE A 146 -1.53 -3.60 0.82
CA ILE A 146 -0.89 -2.83 1.90
C ILE A 146 -0.73 -1.38 1.44
N TYR A 147 -1.36 -0.47 2.19
CA TYR A 147 -1.22 0.98 2.02
C TYR A 147 -0.38 1.56 3.15
N GLU A 148 0.66 2.32 2.80
CA GLU A 148 1.59 2.92 3.76
C GLU A 148 1.32 4.41 3.89
N SER A 149 1.26 4.90 5.13
CA SER A 149 1.07 6.32 5.40
C SER A 149 1.93 6.79 6.56
N ASN A 150 2.39 8.03 6.44
CA ASN A 150 3.07 8.76 7.48
C ASN A 150 2.14 9.84 8.07
N TYR A 151 2.19 9.95 9.39
CA TYR A 151 1.66 11.06 10.13
C TYR A 151 2.80 11.79 10.80
N SER A 152 2.82 13.11 10.70
CA SER A 152 3.84 13.94 11.32
C SER A 152 3.27 15.19 11.93
N ARG A 153 3.88 15.61 13.03
CA ARG A 153 3.60 16.89 13.68
C ARG A 153 4.91 17.52 14.11
N LEU A 154 5.11 18.76 13.70
CA LEU A 154 6.24 19.59 14.05
C LEU A 154 5.73 20.87 14.72
N ILE A 155 6.26 21.15 15.90
CA ILE A 155 6.08 22.40 16.63
C ILE A 155 7.46 22.99 16.78
N LYS A 156 7.68 24.18 16.22
CA LYS A 156 8.95 24.88 16.29
C LYS A 156 8.74 26.28 16.82
N LYS A 157 9.34 26.58 17.96
CA LYS A 157 9.39 27.92 18.53
C LYS A 157 10.45 28.74 17.80
N ARG A 158 10.12 29.98 17.48
CA ARG A 158 11.09 30.99 17.03
C ARG A 158 11.02 32.20 17.95
N LYS A 159 12.07 33.02 17.86
CA LYS A 159 12.23 34.26 18.64
C LYS A 159 11.02 35.22 18.49
N GLU A 160 10.40 35.26 17.32
CA GLU A 160 9.30 36.19 17.02
C GLU A 160 7.93 35.51 16.83
N ALA A 161 7.90 34.20 16.52
CA ALA A 161 6.67 33.47 16.26
C ALA A 161 6.84 31.96 16.53
N SER A 162 5.73 31.26 16.79
CA SER A 162 5.72 29.80 16.79
C SER A 162 5.20 29.29 15.45
N PHE A 163 5.80 28.21 14.96
CA PHE A 163 5.40 27.53 13.75
C PHE A 163 4.88 26.13 14.08
N TYR A 164 3.79 25.74 13.42
CA TYR A 164 3.10 24.48 13.61
C TYR A 164 2.84 23.85 12.25
N LEU A 165 3.26 22.59 12.09
CA LEU A 165 2.90 21.74 10.97
C LEU A 165 2.32 20.44 11.49
N ASP A 166 1.25 19.99 10.84
CA ASP A 166 0.64 18.69 11.05
C ASP A 166 0.27 18.17 9.67
N ASN A 167 0.79 17.01 9.33
CA ASN A 167 0.67 16.46 7.98
C ASN A 167 0.36 14.97 8.04
N GLN A 168 -0.38 14.54 7.02
CA GLN A 168 -0.55 13.14 6.66
C GLN A 168 -0.11 12.98 5.21
N SER A 169 0.79 12.05 4.96
CA SER A 169 1.28 11.76 3.61
C SER A 169 1.34 10.26 3.35
N GLU A 170 1.44 9.91 2.07
CA GLU A 170 1.67 8.55 1.61
C GLU A 170 3.15 8.17 1.85
N GLY A 171 3.40 6.87 2.10
CA GLY A 171 4.73 6.31 2.27
C GLY A 171 5.25 6.33 3.71
N LEU A 172 6.51 5.90 3.86
CA LEU A 172 7.22 5.84 5.13
C LEU A 172 8.29 6.93 5.17
N VAL A 173 8.46 7.56 6.33
CA VAL A 173 9.53 8.53 6.56
C VAL A 173 10.42 8.10 7.72
N SER A 174 11.66 8.56 7.67
CA SER A 174 12.64 8.45 8.75
C SER A 174 12.76 9.76 9.52
N ASP A 175 13.57 9.77 10.57
CA ASP A 175 13.88 11.00 11.30
C ASP A 175 14.61 12.02 10.41
N LYS A 176 15.49 11.56 9.51
CA LYS A 176 16.25 12.42 8.58
C LYS A 176 15.37 13.28 7.68
N ASP A 177 14.19 12.80 7.31
CA ASP A 177 13.24 13.52 6.45
C ASP A 177 12.72 14.83 7.09
N PHE A 178 12.84 14.96 8.41
CA PHE A 178 12.45 16.15 9.16
C PHE A 178 13.62 17.07 9.51
N PHE A 179 14.87 16.64 9.28
CA PHE A 179 16.09 17.38 9.61
C PHE A 179 16.94 17.69 8.38
N TRP A 180 16.60 18.79 7.68
CA TRP A 180 17.20 19.10 6.36
C TRP A 180 17.41 20.60 6.09
N GLY A 181 17.52 21.39 7.16
CA GLY A 181 18.17 22.71 7.09
C GLY A 181 17.37 23.87 6.49
N ASN A 182 16.07 23.71 6.24
CA ASN A 182 15.24 24.78 5.71
C ASN A 182 14.59 25.64 6.81
N THR A 183 13.98 26.76 6.42
CA THR A 183 13.35 27.70 7.36
C THR A 183 12.25 27.05 8.20
N TYR A 184 11.50 26.09 7.66
CA TYR A 184 10.32 25.49 8.29
C TYR A 184 10.63 24.30 9.19
N HIS A 185 11.73 23.59 8.94
CA HIS A 185 12.15 22.40 9.69
C HIS A 185 13.32 22.72 10.64
N PHE A 186 13.70 21.76 11.47
CA PHE A 186 14.95 21.86 12.22
C PHE A 186 16.12 21.49 11.30
N PRO A 187 17.25 22.21 11.32
CA PRO A 187 18.43 21.78 10.57
C PRO A 187 18.96 20.42 11.04
N SER A 188 18.99 20.21 12.35
CA SER A 188 19.38 18.97 13.01
C SER A 188 18.64 18.78 14.32
N LYS A 189 18.88 17.65 14.99
CA LYS A 189 18.40 17.41 16.37
C LYS A 189 18.97 18.43 17.35
N ASP A 190 20.20 18.87 17.14
CA ASP A 190 20.90 19.80 18.05
C ASP A 190 20.26 21.20 18.05
N ASP A 191 19.54 21.54 16.97
CA ASP A 191 18.84 22.82 16.84
C ASP A 191 17.48 22.87 17.56
N MET A 192 16.99 21.74 18.10
CA MET A 192 15.76 21.69 18.91
C MET A 192 16.08 22.12 20.34
N THR A 193 16.26 23.43 20.54
CA THR A 193 16.77 23.98 21.81
C THR A 193 15.68 24.42 22.79
N GLU A 194 14.46 24.64 22.30
CA GLU A 194 13.33 25.08 23.13
C GLU A 194 12.55 23.88 23.64
N THR A 195 12.15 23.88 24.92
CA THR A 195 11.36 22.77 25.50
C THR A 195 9.96 22.62 24.89
N THR A 196 9.52 23.63 24.15
CA THR A 196 8.27 23.62 23.37
C THR A 196 8.45 23.10 21.94
N ASP A 197 9.69 22.91 21.49
CA ASP A 197 9.98 22.27 20.22
C ASP A 197 9.62 20.79 20.29
N THR A 198 8.80 20.32 19.36
CA THR A 198 8.47 18.90 19.25
C THR A 198 8.50 18.47 17.81
N LEU A 199 9.07 17.30 17.55
CA LEU A 199 8.94 16.58 16.30
C LEU A 199 8.41 15.19 16.61
N ALA A 200 7.23 14.88 16.11
CA ALA A 200 6.64 13.55 16.21
C ALA A 200 6.34 13.00 14.82
N TYR A 201 6.58 11.72 14.62
CA TYR A 201 6.05 11.01 13.45
C TYR A 201 5.61 9.60 13.82
N ALA A 202 4.67 9.07 13.04
CA ALA A 202 4.20 7.69 13.12
C ALA A 202 4.01 7.16 11.70
N ASN A 203 4.62 6.03 11.40
CA ASN A 203 4.36 5.32 10.16
C ASN A 203 3.42 4.15 10.42
N VAL A 204 2.44 4.00 9.56
CA VAL A 204 1.41 2.95 9.68
C VAL A 204 1.22 2.22 8.36
N LYS A 205 0.86 0.95 8.48
CA LYS A 205 0.41 0.11 7.38
C LYS A 205 -1.06 -0.21 7.55
N TYR A 206 -1.84 -0.03 6.50
CA TYR A 206 -3.23 -0.45 6.42
C TYR A 206 -3.32 -1.67 5.53
N TYR A 207 -3.89 -2.74 6.07
CA TYR A 207 -4.06 -4.01 5.39
C TYR A 207 -5.51 -4.16 4.94
N TYR A 208 -5.71 -4.51 3.68
CA TYR A 208 -7.02 -4.76 3.09
C TYR A 208 -7.05 -6.17 2.51
N LYS A 209 -8.10 -6.94 2.79
CA LYS A 209 -8.25 -8.31 2.29
C LYS A 209 -9.28 -8.39 1.18
N LEU A 210 -8.99 -9.19 0.15
CA LEU A 210 -9.91 -9.47 -0.93
C LEU A 210 -11.17 -10.14 -0.38
N ILE A 211 -12.35 -9.61 -0.73
CA ILE A 211 -13.61 -10.31 -0.50
C ILE A 211 -13.79 -11.30 -1.66
N LYS A 212 -13.60 -12.60 -1.38
CA LYS A 212 -13.99 -13.65 -2.33
C LYS A 212 -15.53 -13.64 -2.42
N LYS A 213 -16.05 -13.36 -3.62
CA LYS A 213 -17.49 -13.49 -3.93
C LYS A 213 -17.80 -14.91 -4.36
#